data_AF-A9WE46-F1
#
_entry.id   AF-A9WE46-F1
#
_cell.length_a   1.000
_cell.length_b   1.000
_cell.length_c   1.000
_cell.angle_alpha   90.00
_cell.angle_beta   90.00
_cell.angle_gamma   90.00
#
_symmetry.space_group_name_H-M   'P 1'
#
loop_
_entity.id
_entity.type
_entity.pdbx_description
1 polymer ?
#
loop_
_entity_poly.entity_id
_entity_poly.type
_entity_poly.pdbx_seq_one_letter_code
_entity_poly.pdbx_strand_id
1 'polypeptide(L)'
;MRLILPYITSRLELRAELVFAVQRAWRHHETLKLLYQQLAARAPDEQRRIMLLTLANAKRAHQQRYRRTLARLHAPLPPSGSAIDRFWLWLLPRCGIVVALRWAEWIERRDVRAILDAVLLLRKWADFDNRANGYAIGRTRR
;
A
#
# COMPACT_ATOMS: atom_id res chain seq x y z
N MET A 1 -3.67 -14.25 12.42
CA MET A 1 -5.05 -14.13 11.90
C MET A 1 -5.00 -14.05 10.37
N ARG A 2 -5.32 -15.15 9.69
CA ARG A 2 -5.54 -15.21 8.23
C ARG A 2 -6.98 -14.75 7.99
N LEU A 3 -7.18 -13.58 7.39
CA LEU A 3 -8.47 -13.28 6.75
C LEU A 3 -8.48 -14.03 5.42
N ILE A 4 -8.96 -15.26 5.45
CA ILE A 4 -9.43 -15.92 4.23
C ILE A 4 -10.69 -15.13 3.86
N LEU A 5 -10.63 -14.23 2.87
CA LEU A 5 -11.82 -13.61 2.30
C LEU A 5 -12.57 -14.71 1.53
N PRO A 6 -13.70 -15.25 2.04
CA PRO A 6 -14.31 -16.45 1.47
C PRO A 6 -15.11 -16.19 0.19
N TYR A 7 -15.12 -14.95 -0.33
CA TYR A 7 -16.08 -14.53 -1.36
C TYR A 7 -15.48 -13.66 -2.47
N ILE A 8 -14.17 -13.71 -2.72
CA ILE A 8 -13.65 -13.10 -3.95
C ILE A 8 -13.94 -14.05 -5.11
N THR A 9 -15.05 -13.82 -5.79
CA THR A 9 -15.62 -14.68 -6.83
C THR A 9 -15.28 -14.20 -8.23
N SER A 10 -14.79 -12.96 -8.39
CA SER A 10 -14.53 -12.38 -9.71
C SER A 10 -13.18 -11.68 -9.85
N ARG A 11 -12.70 -11.60 -11.10
CA ARG A 11 -11.55 -10.78 -11.49
C ARG A 11 -11.73 -9.30 -11.14
N LEU A 12 -12.97 -8.81 -11.19
CA LEU A 12 -13.30 -7.41 -10.88
C LEU A 12 -13.06 -7.10 -9.40
N GLU A 13 -13.49 -7.99 -8.50
CA GLU A 13 -13.23 -7.87 -7.07
C GLU A 13 -11.73 -7.94 -6.75
N LEU A 14 -10.98 -8.85 -7.38
CA LEU A 14 -9.52 -8.91 -7.23
C LEU A 14 -8.82 -7.64 -7.70
N ARG A 15 -9.30 -7.06 -8.81
CA ARG A 15 -8.80 -5.78 -9.30
C ARG A 15 -9.13 -4.65 -8.34
N ALA A 16 -10.34 -4.63 -7.77
CA ALA A 16 -10.75 -3.66 -6.77
C ALA A 16 -9.88 -3.74 -5.50
N GLU A 17 -9.58 -4.96 -5.01
CA GLU A 17 -8.67 -5.19 -3.89
C GLU A 17 -7.26 -4.68 -4.18
N LEU A 18 -6.74 -4.93 -5.38
CA LEU A 18 -5.45 -4.38 -5.80
C LEU A 18 -5.46 -2.85 -5.81
N VAL A 19 -6.50 -2.25 -6.38
CA VAL A 19 -6.66 -0.78 -6.41
C VAL A 19 -6.71 -0.24 -4.98
N PHE A 20 -7.52 -0.83 -4.11
CA PHE A 20 -7.64 -0.42 -2.71
C PHE A 20 -6.31 -0.54 -1.96
N ALA A 21 -5.58 -1.64 -2.13
CA ALA A 21 -4.27 -1.83 -1.51
C ALA A 21 -3.26 -0.77 -1.97
N VAL A 22 -3.24 -0.44 -3.26
CA VAL A 22 -2.34 0.59 -3.82
C VAL A 22 -2.75 1.99 -3.35
N GLN A 23 -4.04 2.31 -3.31
CA GLN A 23 -4.54 3.58 -2.78
C GLN A 23 -4.17 3.75 -1.30
N ARG A 24 -4.38 2.71 -0.48
CA ARG A 24 -4.00 2.71 0.92
C ARG A 24 -2.50 2.91 1.11
N ALA A 25 -1.68 2.21 0.33
CA ALA A 25 -0.23 2.38 0.35
C ALA A 25 0.19 3.82 -0.02
N TRP A 26 -0.40 4.40 -1.06
CA TRP A 26 -0.13 5.78 -1.46
C TRP A 26 -0.45 6.78 -0.33
N ARG A 27 -1.60 6.59 0.34
CA ARG A 27 -2.05 7.43 1.46
C ARG A 27 -1.10 7.31 2.65
N HIS A 28 -0.74 6.09 3.06
CA HIS A 28 0.18 5.90 4.17
C HIS A 28 1.55 6.52 3.90
N HIS A 29 2.06 6.44 2.66
CA HIS A 29 3.32 7.12 2.33
C HIS A 29 3.24 8.64 2.44
N GLU A 30 2.05 9.23 2.27
CA GLU A 30 1.82 10.65 2.58
C GLU A 30 1.94 10.93 4.07
N THR A 31 1.25 10.11 4.88
CA THR A 31 1.29 10.20 6.33
C THR A 31 2.71 10.00 6.85
N LEU A 32 3.47 9.05 6.30
CA LEU A 32 4.86 8.80 6.68
C LEU A 32 5.79 9.95 6.32
N LYS A 33 5.62 10.57 5.15
CA LYS A 33 6.35 11.79 4.79
C LYS A 33 6.12 12.89 5.85
N LEU A 34 4.87 13.15 6.21
CA LEU A 34 4.53 14.16 7.23
C LEU A 34 5.08 13.77 8.61
N LEU A 35 4.99 12.49 8.99
CA LEU A 35 5.53 11.97 10.24
C LEU A 35 7.04 12.23 10.34
N TYR A 36 7.80 11.89 9.30
CA TYR A 36 9.24 12.12 9.29
C TYR A 36 9.61 13.60 9.33
N GLN A 37 8.85 14.46 8.65
CA GLN A 37 9.04 15.91 8.75
C GLN A 37 8.80 16.43 10.19
N GLN A 38 7.75 15.93 10.87
CA GLN A 38 7.47 16.30 12.26
C GLN A 38 8.52 15.78 13.23
N LEU A 39 9.02 14.55 13.02
CA LEU A 39 10.12 14.00 13.81
C LEU A 39 11.41 14.79 13.59
N ALA A 40 11.71 15.18 12.34
CA ALA A 40 12.89 15.98 12.01
C ALA A 40 12.86 17.35 12.68
N ALA A 41 11.68 17.98 12.74
CA ALA A 41 11.50 19.26 13.43
C ALA A 41 11.73 19.19 14.95
N ARG A 42 11.68 17.99 15.53
CA ARG A 42 11.90 17.73 16.97
C ARG A 42 13.23 17.01 17.24
N ALA A 43 14.06 16.82 16.22
CA ALA A 43 15.31 16.10 16.37
C ALA A 43 16.30 16.93 17.22
N PRO A 44 17.00 16.32 18.19
CA PRO A 44 17.92 17.04 19.07
C PRO A 44 19.26 17.37 18.39
N ASP A 45 19.59 16.68 17.30
CA ASP A 45 20.86 16.81 16.58
C ASP A 45 20.62 16.88 15.06
N GLU A 46 21.54 17.55 14.37
CA GLU A 46 21.44 17.82 12.94
C GLU A 46 21.55 16.54 12.09
N GLN A 47 22.35 15.57 12.54
CA GLN A 47 22.51 14.30 11.83
C GLN A 47 21.18 13.54 11.75
N ARG A 48 20.46 13.41 12.86
CA ARG A 48 19.13 12.79 12.91
C ARG A 48 18.11 13.57 12.10
N ARG A 49 18.16 14.90 12.15
CA ARG A 49 17.29 15.76 11.33
C ARG A 49 17.48 15.46 9.83
N ILE A 50 18.72 15.47 9.35
CA ILE A 50 19.06 15.17 7.95
C ILE A 50 18.60 13.76 7.55
N MET A 51 18.84 12.76 8.41
CA MET A 51 18.40 11.39 8.16
C MET A 51 16.88 11.30 7.99
N LEU A 52 16.11 11.93 8.89
CA LEU A 52 14.64 11.93 8.84
C LEU A 52 14.10 12.67 7.60
N LEU A 53 14.72 13.79 7.22
CA LEU A 53 14.36 14.50 5.98
C LEU A 53 14.68 13.66 4.72
N THR A 54 15.77 12.90 4.74
CA THR A 54 16.09 11.95 3.68
C THR A 54 15.02 10.87 3.54
N LEU A 55 14.56 10.31 4.68
CA LEU A 55 13.45 9.35 4.68
C LEU A 55 12.15 9.97 4.16
N ALA A 56 11.83 11.20 4.55
CA ALA A 56 10.65 11.91 4.04
C ALA A 56 10.70 12.09 2.51
N ASN A 57 11.88 12.42 1.97
CA ASN A 57 12.08 12.53 0.53
C ASN A 57 11.95 11.19 -0.18
N ALA A 58 12.48 10.10 0.38
CA ALA A 58 12.29 8.76 -0.17
C ALA A 58 10.80 8.38 -0.29
N LYS A 59 9.97 8.77 0.68
CA LYS A 59 8.52 8.50 0.61
C LYS A 59 7.82 9.21 -0.55
N ARG A 60 8.31 10.37 -1.01
CA ARG A 60 7.79 11.04 -2.22
C ARG A 60 8.01 10.19 -3.47
N ALA A 61 9.17 9.54 -3.61
CA ALA A 61 9.45 8.66 -4.74
C ALA A 61 8.51 7.45 -4.77
N HIS A 62 8.23 6.86 -3.60
CA HIS A 62 7.26 5.78 -3.46
C HIS A 62 5.83 6.25 -3.82
N GLN A 63 5.40 7.43 -3.36
CA GLN A 63 4.09 7.98 -3.74
C GLN A 63 3.97 8.15 -5.26
N GLN A 64 5.01 8.66 -5.93
CA GLN A 64 4.99 8.82 -7.38
C GLN A 64 4.90 7.46 -8.09
N ARG A 65 5.56 6.42 -7.57
CA ARG A 65 5.44 5.04 -8.09
C ARG A 65 4.01 4.54 -7.96
N TYR A 66 3.38 4.68 -6.80
CA TYR A 66 1.99 4.25 -6.62
C TYR A 66 1.00 5.05 -7.46
N ARG A 67 1.22 6.36 -7.64
CA ARG A 67 0.42 7.19 -8.55
C ARG A 67 0.47 6.66 -9.99
N ARG A 68 1.66 6.30 -10.48
CA ARG A 68 1.81 5.66 -11.81
C ARG A 68 1.08 4.32 -11.88
N THR A 69 1.14 3.51 -10.83
CA THR A 69 0.41 2.24 -10.76
C THR A 69 -1.11 2.47 -10.80
N LEU A 70 -1.64 3.42 -10.04
CA LEU A 70 -3.07 3.76 -10.05
C LEU A 70 -3.53 4.26 -11.42
N ALA A 71 -2.73 5.10 -12.07
CA ALA A 71 -3.00 5.56 -13.44
C ALA A 71 -3.10 4.38 -14.42
N ARG A 72 -2.18 3.41 -14.36
CA ARG A 72 -2.24 2.18 -15.17
C ARG A 72 -3.48 1.34 -14.88
N LEU A 73 -3.91 1.31 -13.61
CA LEU A 73 -5.11 0.61 -13.17
C LEU A 73 -6.40 1.39 -13.48
N HIS A 74 -6.32 2.59 -14.06
CA HIS A 74 -7.44 3.51 -14.30
C HIS A 74 -8.21 3.85 -13.01
N ALA A 75 -7.49 3.96 -11.90
CA ALA A 75 -8.06 4.25 -10.59
C ALA A 75 -7.70 5.68 -10.14
N PRO A 76 -8.61 6.38 -9.45
CA PRO A 76 -8.34 7.72 -8.92
C PRO A 76 -7.35 7.67 -7.75
N LEU A 77 -6.73 8.82 -7.49
CA LEU A 77 -5.98 9.03 -6.25
C LEU A 77 -6.97 9.14 -5.08
N PRO A 78 -6.66 8.50 -3.93
CA PRO A 78 -7.52 8.61 -2.77
C PRO A 78 -7.37 10.00 -2.12
N PRO A 79 -8.39 10.49 -1.40
CA PRO A 79 -8.29 11.73 -0.65
C PRO A 79 -7.25 11.60 0.48
N SER A 80 -6.46 12.65 0.65
CA SER A 80 -5.48 12.77 1.73
C SER A 80 -6.12 13.25 3.05
N GLY A 81 -5.48 12.96 4.18
CA GLY A 81 -5.81 13.62 5.47
C GLY A 81 -7.08 13.16 6.20
N SER A 82 -7.18 11.88 6.56
CA SER A 82 -8.30 11.38 7.37
C SER A 82 -8.12 11.78 8.83
N ALA A 83 -9.22 11.73 9.60
CA ALA A 83 -9.17 11.85 11.06
C ALA A 83 -8.21 10.84 11.70
N ILE A 84 -8.16 9.61 11.17
CA ILE A 84 -7.25 8.55 11.64
C ILE A 84 -5.79 8.93 11.34
N ASP A 85 -5.48 9.43 10.15
CA ASP A 85 -4.11 9.88 9.83
C ASP A 85 -3.66 11.02 10.76
N ARG A 86 -4.56 11.98 11.02
CA ARG A 86 -4.30 13.09 11.95
C ARG A 86 -4.06 12.60 13.36
N PHE A 87 -4.84 11.62 13.81
CA PHE A 87 -4.64 10.98 15.11
C PHE A 87 -3.25 10.35 15.23
N TRP A 88 -2.83 9.56 14.22
CA TRP A 88 -1.50 8.93 14.24
C TRP A 88 -0.36 9.96 14.16
N LEU A 89 -0.50 10.99 13.33
CA LEU A 89 0.47 12.09 13.24
C LEU A 89 0.57 12.87 14.56
N TRP A 90 -0.52 12.96 15.32
CA TRP A 90 -0.48 13.56 16.64
C TRP A 90 0.16 12.63 17.67
N LEU A 91 -0.18 11.34 17.68
CA LEU A 91 0.25 10.40 18.72
C LEU A 91 1.71 9.98 18.57
N LEU A 92 2.13 9.54 17.37
CA LEU A 92 3.43 8.87 17.17
C LEU A 92 4.65 9.74 17.52
N PRO A 93 4.70 11.04 17.19
CA PRO A 93 5.81 11.90 17.61
C PRO A 93 5.94 12.09 19.12
N ARG A 94 4.91 11.74 19.91
CA ARG A 94 4.91 11.83 21.38
C ARG A 94 5.36 10.53 22.04
N CYS A 95 5.18 9.39 21.37
CA CYS A 95 5.60 8.08 21.86
C CYS A 95 7.10 7.79 21.67
N GLY A 96 7.85 8.73 21.11
CA GLY A 96 9.29 8.61 20.85
C GLY A 96 9.62 8.10 19.44
N ILE A 97 10.82 8.45 18.98
CA ILE A 97 11.27 8.19 17.61
C ILE A 97 11.32 6.70 17.26
N VAL A 98 11.75 5.84 18.19
CA VAL A 98 11.87 4.39 17.96
C VAL A 98 10.50 3.76 17.67
N VAL A 99 9.48 4.15 18.42
CA VAL A 99 8.10 3.67 18.22
C VAL A 99 7.56 4.14 16.88
N ALA A 100 7.77 5.42 16.55
CA ALA A 100 7.33 5.99 15.27
C ALA A 100 7.98 5.28 14.07
N LEU A 101 9.28 4.99 14.13
CA LEU A 101 10.00 4.25 13.08
C LEU A 101 9.51 2.81 12.96
N ARG A 102 9.30 2.10 14.07
CA ARG A 102 8.76 0.73 14.06
C ARG A 102 7.35 0.67 13.46
N TRP A 103 6.50 1.62 13.83
CA TRP A 103 5.16 1.74 13.27
C TRP A 103 5.22 2.01 11.76
N ALA A 104 6.12 2.90 11.32
CA ALA A 104 6.31 3.19 9.92
C ALA A 104 6.79 1.96 9.12
N GLU A 105 7.75 1.22 9.64
CA GLU A 105 8.22 -0.02 9.01
C GLU A 105 7.12 -1.09 8.97
N TRP A 106 6.33 -1.21 10.03
CA TRP A 106 5.20 -2.14 10.09
C TRP A 106 4.13 -1.82 9.04
N ILE A 107 3.72 -0.56 8.91
CA ILE A 107 2.66 -0.18 7.99
C ILE A 107 3.09 -0.36 6.52
N GLU A 108 4.35 -0.06 6.20
CA GLU A 108 4.91 -0.30 4.86
C GLU A 108 4.96 -1.79 4.52
N ARG A 109 5.43 -2.64 5.45
CA ARG A 109 5.42 -4.09 5.25
C ARG A 109 4.02 -4.64 5.04
N ARG A 110 3.05 -4.14 5.81
CA ARG A 110 1.63 -4.54 5.68
C ARG A 110 1.08 -4.17 4.31
N ASP A 111 1.38 -2.98 3.81
CA ASP A 111 0.90 -2.53 2.50
C ASP A 111 1.53 -3.26 1.33
N VAL A 112 2.85 -3.47 1.37
CA VAL A 112 3.55 -4.28 0.36
C VAL A 112 2.96 -5.68 0.31
N ARG A 113 2.73 -6.30 1.47
CA ARG A 113 2.11 -7.63 1.54
C ARG A 113 0.73 -7.66 0.92
N ALA A 114 -0.14 -6.70 1.25
CA ALA A 114 -1.49 -6.63 0.68
C ALA A 114 -1.48 -6.47 -0.85
N ILE A 115 -0.57 -5.64 -1.39
CA ILE A 115 -0.42 -5.47 -2.85
C ILE A 115 0.06 -6.78 -3.48
N LEU A 116 1.06 -7.44 -2.90
CA LEU A 116 1.59 -8.71 -3.41
C LEU A 116 0.51 -9.81 -3.38
N ASP A 117 -0.23 -9.92 -2.28
CA ASP A 117 -1.31 -10.88 -2.14
C ASP A 117 -2.38 -10.66 -3.22
N ALA A 118 -2.80 -9.41 -3.45
CA ALA A 118 -3.77 -9.07 -4.49
C ALA A 118 -3.26 -9.40 -5.91
N VAL A 119 -1.99 -9.10 -6.21
CA VAL A 119 -1.37 -9.45 -7.50
C VAL A 119 -1.29 -10.96 -7.70
N LEU A 120 -0.90 -11.71 -6.66
CA LEU A 120 -0.79 -13.17 -6.71
C LEU A 120 -2.16 -13.83 -6.93
N LEU A 121 -3.20 -13.34 -6.26
CA LEU A 121 -4.56 -13.84 -6.45
C LEU A 121 -5.06 -13.53 -7.87
N LEU A 122 -4.82 -12.33 -8.39
CA LEU A 122 -5.21 -11.94 -9.74
C LEU A 122 -4.50 -12.77 -10.82
N ARG A 123 -3.22 -13.10 -10.62
CA ARG A 123 -2.47 -14.02 -11.49
C ARG A 123 -3.05 -15.43 -11.45
N LYS A 124 -3.28 -15.98 -10.26
CA LYS A 124 -3.87 -17.33 -10.08
C LYS A 124 -5.25 -17.44 -10.74
N TRP A 125 -6.07 -16.39 -10.65
CA TRP A 125 -7.38 -16.35 -11.30
C TRP A 125 -7.25 -16.40 -12.82
N ALA A 126 -6.33 -15.62 -13.42
CA ALA A 126 -6.09 -15.64 -14.86
C ALA A 126 -5.60 -17.02 -15.36
N ASP A 127 -4.73 -17.68 -14.60
CA ASP A 127 -4.25 -19.03 -14.92
C ASP A 127 -5.36 -20.10 -14.80
N PHE A 128 -6.35 -19.87 -13.93
CA PHE A 128 -7.53 -20.74 -13.82
C PHE A 128 -8.49 -20.54 -14.99
N ASP A 129 -8.84 -19.30 -15.31
CA ASP A 129 -9.73 -18.94 -16.42
C ASP A 129 -9.20 -19.44 -17.78
N ASN A 130 -7.90 -19.26 -18.04
CA ASN A 130 -7.25 -19.79 -19.24
C ASN A 130 -7.33 -21.32 -19.35
N ARG A 131 -7.19 -22.04 -18.22
CA ARG A 131 -7.33 -23.50 -18.20
C ARG A 131 -8.77 -23.92 -18.45
N ALA A 132 -9.74 -23.29 -17.79
CA ALA A 132 -11.16 -23.58 -17.98
C ALA A 132 -11.61 -23.36 -19.44
N ASN A 133 -11.17 -22.27 -20.06
CA ASN A 133 -11.44 -21.99 -21.48
C ASN A 133 -10.72 -22.97 -22.43
N GLY A 134 -9.49 -23.39 -22.11
CA GLY A 134 -8.77 -24.43 -22.86
C GLY A 134 -9.50 -25.79 -22.86
N TYR A 135 -10.10 -26.17 -21.73
CA TYR A 135 -10.92 -27.39 -21.63
C TYR A 135 -12.25 -27.30 -22.40
N ALA A 136 -12.87 -26.12 -22.47
CA ALA A 136 -14.12 -25.91 -23.22
C ALA A 136 -13.91 -26.04 -24.75
N ILE A 137 -12.78 -25.53 -25.27
CA ILE A 137 -12.44 -25.59 -26.70
C ILE A 137 -12.04 -27.02 -27.12
N GLY A 138 -11.45 -27.81 -26.22
CA GLY A 138 -11.12 -29.22 -26.49
C GLY A 138 -12.33 -30.16 -26.56
N ARG A 139 -13.48 -29.75 -26.00
CA ARG A 139 -14.70 -30.58 -25.93
C ARG A 139 -15.67 -30.34 -27.10
N THR A 140 -15.52 -29.24 -27.85
CA THR A 140 -16.31 -28.92 -29.05
C THR A 140 -15.66 -29.39 -30.36
N ARG A 141 -14.51 -30.07 -30.30
CA ARG A 141 -13.81 -30.69 -31.45
C ARG A 141 -13.85 -32.24 -31.44
N ARG A 142 -14.84 -32.84 -30.81
CA ARG A 142 -15.12 -34.28 -30.94
C ARG A 142 -16.54 -34.49 -31.45
#